data_AF-A0A952C672-F1
#
_entry.id   AF-A0A952C672-F1
#
_cell.length_a   1.000
_cell.length_b   1.000
_cell.length_c   1.000
_cell.angle_alpha   90.00
_cell.angle_beta   90.00
_cell.angle_gamma   90.00
#
_symmetry.space_group_name_H-M   'P 1'
#
loop_
_entity.id
_entity.type
_entity.pdbx_description
1 polymer ?
#
loop_
_entity_poly.entity_id
_entity_poly.type
_entity_poly.pdbx_seq_one_letter_code
_entity_poly.pdbx_strand_id
1 'polypeptide(L)'
;MKWTQPIDPLGNIFFSAIAALLPIAFIFWALIIKKMKGHWASIIATCMAVLLAIILYKMPPSLAILSTGHGILYGLFPICWIFITVLYL
;
A
#
# COMPACT_ATOMS: atom_id res chain seq x y z
N MET A 1 20.31 -4.36 5.00
CA MET A 1 20.30 -3.12 4.20
C MET A 1 19.36 -2.14 4.87
N LYS A 2 19.81 -0.93 5.23
CA LYS A 2 18.98 0.09 5.88
C LYS A 2 18.64 1.15 4.84
N TRP A 3 17.45 1.08 4.26
CA TRP A 3 16.90 2.16 3.44
C TRP A 3 16.09 3.07 4.33
N THR A 4 16.39 4.36 4.31
CA THR A 4 15.67 5.39 5.05
C THR A 4 14.78 6.14 4.07
N GLN A 5 13.47 6.15 4.32
CA GLN A 5 12.52 6.83 3.44
C GLN A 5 12.83 8.33 3.40
N PRO A 6 13.11 8.91 2.22
CA PRO A 6 13.24 10.35 2.11
C PRO A 6 11.87 11.00 2.34
N ILE A 7 11.84 12.01 3.19
CA ILE A 7 10.61 12.78 3.50
C ILE A 7 10.23 13.66 2.30
N ASP A 8 11.24 14.14 1.55
CA ASP A 8 11.12 15.07 0.43
C ASP A 8 11.78 14.55 -0.86
N PRO A 9 11.24 13.50 -1.51
CA PRO A 9 11.78 12.99 -2.77
C PRO A 9 11.73 14.01 -3.93
N LEU A 10 10.83 15.01 -3.85
CA LEU A 10 10.60 16.03 -4.88
C LEU A 10 11.11 17.43 -4.50
N GLY A 11 11.81 17.56 -3.36
CA GLY A 11 12.31 18.85 -2.86
C GLY A 11 11.24 19.80 -2.27
N ASN A 12 9.96 19.39 -2.29
CA ASN A 12 8.87 20.10 -1.64
C ASN A 12 7.82 19.12 -1.10
N ILE A 13 7.56 19.20 0.20
CA ILE A 13 6.65 18.35 0.98
C ILE A 13 5.26 18.29 0.33
N PHE A 14 4.78 19.41 -0.21
CA PHE A 14 3.44 19.50 -0.79
C PHE A 14 3.27 18.58 -2.01
N PHE A 15 4.23 18.60 -2.94
CA PHE A 15 4.19 17.74 -4.12
C PHE A 15 4.38 16.27 -3.75
N SER A 16 5.22 15.98 -2.75
CA SER A 16 5.37 14.59 -2.27
C SER A 16 4.10 14.08 -1.58
N ALA A 17 3.39 14.93 -0.85
CA ALA A 17 2.13 14.56 -0.21
C ALA A 17 1.04 14.25 -1.24
N ILE A 18 0.93 15.04 -2.32
CA ILE A 18 -0.01 14.77 -3.41
C ILE A 18 0.31 13.43 -4.08
N ALA A 19 1.59 13.12 -4.30
CA ALA A 19 1.97 11.85 -4.88
C ALA A 19 1.68 10.66 -3.96
N ALA A 20 1.84 10.82 -2.63
CA ALA A 20 1.45 9.81 -1.65
C ALA A 20 -0.08 9.62 -1.57
N LEU A 21 -0.86 10.64 -1.90
CA LEU A 21 -2.33 10.60 -1.91
C LEU A 21 -2.90 9.77 -3.07
N LEU A 22 -2.19 9.68 -4.20
CA LEU A 22 -2.68 9.05 -5.43
C LEU A 22 -3.28 7.64 -5.25
N PRO A 23 -2.58 6.68 -4.60
CA PRO A 23 -3.12 5.33 -4.38
C PRO A 23 -4.38 5.33 -3.51
N ILE A 24 -4.42 6.21 -2.51
CA ILE A 24 -5.52 6.33 -1.55
C ILE A 24 -6.75 6.89 -2.27
N ALA A 25 -6.58 7.99 -3.02
CA ALA A 25 -7.63 8.58 -3.83
C ALA A 25 -8.19 7.57 -4.86
N PHE A 26 -7.32 6.74 -5.45
CA PHE A 26 -7.73 5.69 -6.36
C PHE A 26 -8.60 4.61 -5.71
N ILE A 27 -8.27 4.16 -4.49
CA ILE A 27 -9.11 3.21 -3.74
C ILE A 27 -10.50 3.81 -3.50
N PHE A 28 -10.57 5.04 -3.01
CA PHE A 28 -11.85 5.71 -2.77
C PHE A 28 -12.68 5.84 -4.04
N TRP A 29 -12.05 6.26 -5.14
CA TRP A 29 -12.71 6.36 -6.44
C TRP A 29 -13.21 4.99 -6.94
N ALA A 30 -12.38 3.94 -6.85
CA ALA A 30 -12.73 2.59 -7.30
C ALA A 30 -13.88 1.96 -6.50
N LEU A 31 -13.96 2.25 -5.20
CA LEU A 31 -14.99 1.69 -4.31
C LEU A 31 -16.29 2.50 -4.33
N ILE A 32 -16.22 3.84 -4.24
CA ILE A 32 -17.41 4.70 -4.14
C ILE A 32 -18.10 4.85 -5.50
N ILE A 33 -17.32 5.15 -6.54
CA ILE A 33 -17.87 5.51 -7.86
C ILE A 33 -18.01 4.27 -8.72
N LYS A 34 -16.92 3.54 -8.91
CA LYS A 34 -16.91 2.38 -9.82
C LYS A 34 -17.51 1.12 -9.20
N LYS A 35 -17.78 1.12 -7.88
CA LYS A 35 -18.31 -0.02 -7.11
C LYS A 35 -17.64 -1.34 -7.46
N MET A 36 -16.32 -1.29 -7.67
CA MET A 36 -15.55 -2.48 -8.01
C MET A 36 -15.50 -3.41 -6.81
N LYS A 37 -15.38 -4.71 -7.09
CA LYS A 37 -15.17 -5.66 -6.01
C LYS A 37 -13.83 -5.36 -5.32
N GLY A 38 -13.82 -5.27 -3.98
CA GLY A 38 -12.70 -4.76 -3.18
C GLY A 38 -11.34 -5.40 -3.48
N HIS A 39 -11.28 -6.72 -3.61
CA HIS A 39 -10.10 -7.46 -4.08
C HIS A 39 -9.42 -6.87 -5.34
N TRP A 40 -10.17 -6.55 -6.39
CA TRP A 40 -9.58 -5.94 -7.60
C TRP A 40 -9.10 -4.51 -7.37
N ALA A 41 -9.86 -3.72 -6.61
CA ALA A 41 -9.47 -2.35 -6.29
C ALA A 41 -8.16 -2.31 -5.50
N SER A 42 -8.03 -3.16 -4.48
CA SER A 42 -6.83 -3.23 -3.63
C SER A 42 -5.61 -3.74 -4.40
N ILE A 43 -5.74 -4.73 -5.29
CA ILE A 43 -4.62 -5.23 -6.09
C ILE A 43 -4.07 -4.13 -6.99
N ILE A 44 -4.94 -3.41 -7.69
CA ILE A 44 -4.54 -2.33 -8.60
C ILE A 44 -3.91 -1.17 -7.81
N ALA A 45 -4.52 -0.78 -6.70
CA ALA A 45 -3.98 0.28 -5.84
C ALA A 45 -2.62 -0.08 -5.25
N THR A 46 -2.42 -1.34 -4.84
CA THR A 46 -1.12 -1.83 -4.33
C THR A 46 -0.07 -1.79 -5.42
N CYS A 47 -0.38 -2.24 -6.64
CA CYS A 47 0.53 -2.15 -7.77
C CYS A 47 0.93 -0.69 -8.05
N MET A 48 -0.04 0.22 -8.03
CA MET A 48 0.20 1.65 -8.23
C MET A 48 1.07 2.26 -7.11
N ALA A 49 0.85 1.87 -5.84
CA ALA A 49 1.67 2.30 -4.71
C ALA A 49 3.12 1.79 -4.83
N VAL A 50 3.32 0.54 -5.24
CA VAL A 50 4.67 -0.03 -5.46
C VAL A 50 5.40 0.70 -6.59
N LEU A 51 4.72 0.99 -7.70
CA LEU A 51 5.29 1.76 -8.80
C LEU A 51 5.72 3.16 -8.35
N LEU A 52 4.88 3.85 -7.57
CA LEU A 52 5.21 5.17 -7.00
C LEU A 52 6.39 5.09 -6.03
N ALA A 53 6.47 4.06 -5.18
CA ALA A 53 7.59 3.87 -4.26
C ALA A 53 8.94 3.69 -5.00
N ILE A 54 8.94 2.97 -6.12
CA ILE A 54 10.15 2.74 -6.92
C ILE A 54 10.53 4.01 -7.69
N ILE A 55 9.57 4.66 -8.36
CA ILE A 55 9.85 5.78 -9.27
C ILE A 55 10.08 7.09 -8.50
N LEU A 56 9.19 7.46 -7.58
CA LEU A 56 9.28 8.73 -6.86
C LEU A 56 10.25 8.65 -5.68
N TYR A 57 10.09 7.63 -4.84
CA TYR A 57 10.86 7.51 -3.59
C TYR A 57 12.21 6.82 -3.79
N LYS A 58 12.53 6.40 -5.03
CA LYS A 58 13.78 5.70 -5.38
C LYS A 58 14.08 4.52 -4.45
N MET A 59 13.03 3.83 -4.03
CA MET A 59 13.16 2.66 -3.17
C MET A 59 13.73 1.49 -3.98
N PRO A 60 14.72 0.74 -3.47
CA PRO A 60 15.26 -0.40 -4.22
C PRO A 60 14.17 -1.47 -4.40
N PRO A 61 14.02 -2.05 -5.61
CA PRO A 61 12.90 -2.96 -5.92
C PRO A 61 12.79 -4.16 -4.98
N SER A 62 13.93 -4.67 -4.52
CA SER A 62 13.99 -5.77 -3.55
C SER A 62 13.28 -5.40 -2.23
N LEU A 63 13.48 -4.18 -1.71
CA LEU A 63 12.81 -3.74 -0.49
C LEU A 63 11.33 -3.43 -0.73
N ALA A 64 10.95 -2.95 -1.92
CA ALA A 64 9.55 -2.66 -2.25
C ALA A 64 8.70 -3.95 -2.25
N ILE A 65 9.23 -5.03 -2.82
CA ILE A 65 8.57 -6.35 -2.83
C ILE A 65 8.52 -6.92 -1.41
N LEU A 66 9.63 -6.86 -0.66
CA LEU A 66 9.69 -7.31 0.73
C LEU A 66 8.68 -6.56 1.62
N SER A 67 8.56 -5.24 1.45
CA SER A 67 7.60 -4.39 2.18
C SER A 67 6.16 -4.77 1.83
N THR A 68 5.87 -5.02 0.55
CA THR A 68 4.55 -5.48 0.11
C THR A 68 4.20 -6.83 0.73
N GLY A 69 5.13 -7.79 0.71
CA GLY A 69 4.95 -9.10 1.35
C GLY A 69 4.73 -8.99 2.85
N HIS A 70 5.50 -8.14 3.53
CA HIS A 70 5.30 -7.83 4.94
C HIS A 70 3.88 -7.30 5.22
N GLY A 71 3.38 -6.39 4.38
CA GLY A 71 2.02 -5.86 4.50
C GLY A 71 0.94 -6.94 4.37
N ILE A 72 1.10 -7.86 3.41
CA ILE A 72 0.16 -8.99 3.23
C ILE A 72 0.14 -9.88 4.47
N LEU A 73 1.31 -10.27 4.98
CA LEU A 73 1.41 -11.11 6.17
C LEU A 73 0.85 -10.41 7.42
N TYR A 74 1.11 -9.11 7.57
CA TYR A 74 0.55 -8.29 8.65
C TYR A 74 -0.97 -8.19 8.59
N GLY A 75 -1.56 -8.16 7.39
CA GLY A 75 -3.01 -8.18 7.22
C GLY A 75 -3.61 -9.56 7.48
N LEU A 76 -2.94 -10.63 7.05
CA LEU A 76 -3.43 -12.00 7.20
C LEU A 76 -3.42 -12.48 8.65
N PHE A 77 -2.40 -12.11 9.43
CA PHE A 77 -2.26 -12.50 10.83
C PHE A 77 -3.49 -12.20 11.71
N PRO A 78 -4.01 -10.95 11.80
CA PRO A 78 -5.20 -10.64 12.58
C PRO A 78 -6.46 -11.33 12.01
N ILE A 79 -6.54 -11.53 10.69
CA ILE A 79 -7.66 -12.27 10.08
C ILE A 79 -7.67 -13.71 10.61
N CYS A 80 -6.52 -14.39 10.61
CA CYS A 80 -6.40 -15.73 11.17
C CYS A 80 -6.76 -15.79 12.66
N TRP A 81 -6.38 -14.77 13.44
CA TRP A 81 -6.73 -14.70 14.86
C TRP A 81 -8.24 -14.53 15.10
N ILE A 82 -8.92 -13.74 14.27
CA ILE A 82 -10.38 -13.60 14.31
C ILE A 82 -11.06 -14.95 14.06
N PHE A 83 -10.61 -15.71 13.06
CA PHE A 83 -11.14 -17.05 12.77
C PHE A 83 -10.99 -18.00 13.97
N ILE A 84 -9.84 -18.00 14.63
CA ILE A 84 -9.61 -18.86 15.81
C ILE A 84 -10.55 -18.46 16.95
N THR A 85 -10.69 -17.18 17.23
CA THR A 85 -11.56 -16.69 18.31
C THR A 85 -13.01 -17.06 18.04
N VAL A 86 -13.49 -16.93 16.80
CA VAL A 86 -14.87 -17.29 16.41
C VAL A 86 -15.15 -18.80 16.52
N LEU A 87 -14.15 -19.66 16.32
CA LEU A 87 -14.34 -21.11 16.39
C LEU A 87 -14.31 -21.68 17.82
N TYR A 88 -13.58 -21.02 18.72
CA TYR A 88 -13.29 -21.55 20.06
C TYR A 88 -13.91 -20.75 21.22
N LEU A 89 -14.46 -19.56 20.96
CA LEU A 89 -15.18 -18.73 21.93
C LEU A 89 -16.66 -18.65 21.54
#